data_AF-A0A832VFS1-F1
#
_entry.id   AF-A0A832VFS1-F1
#
_cell.length_a   1.000
_cell.length_b   1.000
_cell.length_c   1.000
_cell.angle_alpha   90.00
_cell.angle_beta   90.00
_cell.angle_gamma   90.00
#
_symmetry.space_group_name_H-M   'P 1'
#
loop_
_entity.id
_entity.type
_entity.pdbx_description
1 polymer ?
#
loop_
_entity_poly.entity_id
_entity_poly.type
_entity_poly.pdbx_seq_one_letter_code
_entity_poly.pdbx_strand_id
1 'polypeptide(L)'
;MDQLVKVKEACLKGLIPQNICDTIVSRFELVKSGIQRIENASGTTYPISYVEPSALVTSSSDMSFQYGILFARTLPVFFEEKFQVVIQISAPLVAFGLKGTIHAILAHEFLHYLE
;
A
#
# COMPACT_ATOMS: atom_id res chain seq x y z
N MET A 1 0.02 -8.68 11.89
CA MET A 1 1.30 -7.98 11.62
C MET A 1 1.02 -6.50 11.63
N ASP A 2 1.89 -5.67 12.21
CA ASP A 2 1.69 -4.21 12.18
C ASP A 2 2.04 -3.67 10.79
N GLN A 3 1.02 -3.19 10.07
CA GLN A 3 1.13 -2.75 8.68
C GLN A 3 1.92 -1.44 8.54
N LEU A 4 2.16 -0.72 9.64
CA LEU A 4 2.87 0.55 9.66
C LEU A 4 4.31 0.45 10.18
N VAL A 5 4.85 -0.76 10.40
CA VAL A 5 6.23 -0.95 10.95
C VAL A 5 7.26 -0.11 10.20
N LYS A 6 7.29 -0.19 8.86
CA LYS A 6 8.24 0.57 8.05
C LYS A 6 8.07 2.09 8.17
N VAL A 7 6.82 2.57 8.25
CA VAL A 7 6.52 3.99 8.49
C VAL A 7 7.05 4.42 9.85
N LYS A 8 6.77 3.65 10.90
CA LYS A 8 7.24 3.94 12.26
C LYS A 8 8.77 4.00 12.32
N GLU A 9 9.46 3.06 11.68
CA GLU A 9 10.92 3.09 11.58
C GLU A 9 11.43 4.33 10.84
N ALA A 10 10.79 4.73 9.74
CA ALA A 10 11.18 5.92 8.98
C ALA A 10 10.95 7.21 9.79
N CYS A 11 9.87 7.27 10.58
CA CYS A 11 9.60 8.36 11.52
C CYS A 11 10.68 8.44 12.61
N LEU A 12 11.03 7.31 13.23
CA LEU A 12 12.07 7.23 14.25
C LEU A 12 13.45 7.65 13.73
N LYS A 13 13.74 7.36 12.45
CA LYS A 13 14.98 7.75 11.76
C LYS A 13 14.97 9.19 11.26
N GLY A 14 13.87 9.93 11.42
CA GLY A 14 13.73 11.31 10.93
C GLY A 14 13.68 11.43 9.41
N LEU A 15 13.38 10.35 8.68
CA LEU A 15 13.25 10.35 7.21
C LEU A 15 11.93 10.96 6.75
N ILE A 16 10.92 10.95 7.62
CA ILE A 16 9.61 11.56 7.41
C ILE A 16 9.41 12.62 8.50
N PRO A 17 9.01 13.85 8.14
CA PRO A 17 8.65 14.87 9.14
C PRO A 17 7.54 14.38 10.08
N GLN A 18 7.64 14.70 11.38
CA GLN A 18 6.73 14.17 12.40
C GLN A 18 5.24 14.47 12.09
N ASN A 19 4.93 15.67 11.60
CA ASN A 19 3.56 16.02 11.22
C ASN A 19 2.99 15.12 10.10
N ILE A 20 3.84 14.66 9.18
CA ILE A 20 3.46 13.71 8.12
C ILE A 20 3.31 12.31 8.72
N CYS A 21 4.16 11.89 9.65
CA CYS A 21 4.00 10.64 10.40
C CYS A 21 2.63 10.57 11.10
N ASP A 22 2.27 11.63 11.83
CA ASP A 22 0.99 11.73 12.53
C ASP A 22 -0.19 11.71 11.55
N THR A 23 -0.03 12.34 10.38
CA THR A 23 -1.01 12.31 9.29
C THR A 23 -1.20 10.89 8.74
N ILE A 24 -0.11 10.15 8.48
CA ILE A 24 -0.18 8.76 7.98
C ILE A 24 -0.88 7.87 9.01
N VAL A 25 -0.50 7.95 10.28
CA VAL A 25 -1.07 7.11 11.35
C VAL A 25 -2.56 7.41 11.54
N SER A 26 -2.95 8.69 11.62
CA SER A 26 -4.35 9.08 11.84
C SER A 26 -5.26 8.69 10.66
N ARG A 27 -4.75 8.71 9.43
CA ARG A 27 -5.50 8.37 8.22
C ARG A 27 -5.48 6.89 7.88
N PHE A 28 -4.69 6.07 8.59
CA PHE A 28 -4.59 4.65 8.30
C PHE A 28 -5.92 3.89 8.46
N GLU A 29 -6.85 4.39 9.27
CA GLU A 29 -8.21 3.85 9.37
C GLU A 29 -8.97 3.88 8.02
N LEU A 30 -8.63 4.80 7.11
CA LEU A 30 -9.20 4.79 5.75
C LEU A 30 -8.78 3.51 4.99
N VAL A 31 -7.52 3.10 5.13
CA VAL A 31 -7.01 1.86 4.51
C VAL A 31 -7.73 0.66 5.10
N LYS A 32 -7.79 0.56 6.44
CA LYS A 32 -8.51 -0.54 7.11
C LYS A 32 -9.96 -0.63 6.69
N SER A 33 -10.67 0.51 6.63
CA SER A 33 -12.06 0.54 6.20
C SER A 33 -12.25 0.16 4.73
N GLY A 34 -11.28 0.48 3.87
CA GLY A 34 -11.23 0.06 2.48
C GLY A 34 -11.08 -1.45 2.34
N ILE A 35 -10.10 -2.02 3.05
CA ILE A 35 -9.86 -3.47 3.12
C ILE A 35 -11.12 -4.20 3.59
N GLN A 36 -11.69 -3.81 4.73
CA GLN A 36 -12.90 -4.45 5.27
C GLN A 36 -14.07 -4.43 4.27
N ARG A 37 -14.23 -3.33 3.53
CA ARG A 37 -15.29 -3.21 2.53
C ARG A 37 -15.07 -4.16 1.35
N ILE A 38 -13.82 -4.39 0.96
CA ILE A 38 -13.45 -5.32 -0.10
C ILE A 38 -13.71 -6.76 0.37
N GLU A 39 -13.26 -7.12 1.56
CA GLU A 39 -13.48 -8.46 2.15
C GLU A 39 -14.97 -8.79 2.28
N ASN A 40 -15.77 -7.83 2.76
CA ASN A 40 -17.22 -7.99 2.88
C ASN A 40 -17.90 -8.20 1.51
N ALA A 41 -17.38 -7.55 0.46
CA ALA A 41 -17.95 -7.65 -0.89
C ALA A 41 -17.50 -8.91 -1.62
N SER A 42 -16.26 -9.36 -1.40
CA SER A 42 -15.66 -10.50 -2.09
C SER A 42 -15.93 -11.83 -1.38
N GLY A 43 -16.25 -11.81 -0.09
CA GLY A 43 -16.38 -13.03 0.72
C GLY A 43 -15.06 -13.74 1.00
N THR A 44 -13.92 -13.08 0.75
CA THR A 44 -12.57 -13.62 0.98
C THR A 44 -11.68 -12.60 1.70
N THR A 45 -10.61 -13.08 2.31
CA THR A 45 -9.63 -12.25 3.02
C THR A 45 -8.78 -11.44 2.05
N TYR A 46 -8.50 -10.19 2.41
CA TYR A 46 -7.59 -9.34 1.66
C TYR A 46 -6.15 -9.84 1.84
N PRO A 47 -5.31 -9.82 0.78
CA PRO A 47 -3.90 -10.20 0.88
C PRO A 47 -3.16 -9.40 1.97
N ILE A 48 -2.09 -9.98 2.50
CA ILE A 48 -1.24 -9.27 3.47
C ILE A 48 -0.80 -7.95 2.84
N SER A 49 -0.87 -6.86 3.60
CA SER A 49 -0.48 -5.55 3.10
C SER A 49 0.28 -4.73 4.13
N TYR A 50 1.13 -3.83 3.65
CA TYR A 50 1.91 -2.92 4.48
C TYR A 50 2.09 -1.57 3.81
N VAL A 51 2.42 -0.55 4.61
CA VAL A 51 2.67 0.80 4.12
C VAL A 51 4.18 1.04 3.98
N GLU A 52 4.61 1.36 2.76
CA GLU A 52 5.97 1.79 2.44
C GLU A 52 6.11 3.31 2.67
N PRO A 53 7.11 3.78 3.45
CA PRO A 53 7.39 5.19 3.69
C PRO A 53 7.37 6.11 2.47
N SER A 54 7.85 5.61 1.33
CA SER A 54 8.06 6.39 0.11
C SER A 54 7.20 5.86 -1.04
N ALA A 55 6.83 6.74 -1.96
CA ALA A 55 6.33 6.32 -3.26
C ALA A 55 7.46 5.64 -4.04
N LEU A 56 7.11 4.61 -4.80
CA LEU A 56 8.08 3.89 -5.62
C LEU A 56 8.11 4.46 -7.03
N VAL A 57 9.31 4.52 -7.59
CA VAL A 57 9.52 4.94 -8.97
C VAL A 57 9.94 3.71 -9.76
N THR A 58 9.26 3.47 -10.88
CA THR A 58 9.62 2.45 -11.87
C THR A 58 10.13 3.14 -13.13
N SER A 59 11.06 2.49 -13.83
CA SER A 59 11.53 2.92 -15.15
C SER A 59 11.74 1.70 -16.02
N SER A 60 11.51 1.84 -17.32
CA SER A 60 11.92 0.86 -18.32
C SER A 60 12.30 1.58 -19.62
N SER A 61 13.17 0.94 -20.42
CA SER A 61 13.59 1.48 -21.73
C SER A 61 12.42 1.62 -22.71
N ASP A 62 11.36 0.85 -22.49
CA ASP A 62 10.26 0.67 -23.44
C ASP A 62 8.99 1.44 -23.03
N MET A 63 9.03 2.15 -21.89
CA MET A 63 7.94 3.02 -21.45
C MET A 63 7.97 4.37 -22.19
N SER A 64 6.79 4.85 -22.60
CA SER A 64 6.61 6.15 -23.27
C SER A 64 7.05 7.33 -22.40
N PHE A 65 7.04 7.16 -21.08
CA PHE A 65 7.56 8.07 -20.08
C PHE A 65 8.75 7.42 -19.38
N GLN A 66 9.82 8.17 -19.12
CA GLN A 66 11.05 7.61 -18.50
C GLN A 66 10.82 7.01 -17.11
N TYR A 67 9.78 7.49 -16.38
CA TYR A 67 9.48 7.06 -15.02
C TYR A 67 7.98 6.98 -14.76
N GLY A 68 7.55 5.99 -13.99
CA GLY A 68 6.21 5.86 -13.42
C GLY A 68 6.25 5.86 -11.89
N ILE A 69 5.25 6.48 -11.25
CA ILE A 69 5.12 6.48 -9.80
C ILE A 69 4.05 5.45 -9.41
N LEU A 70 4.40 4.53 -8.52
CA LEU A 70 3.49 3.50 -8.01
C LEU A 70 3.00 3.89 -6.62
N PHE A 71 1.69 4.12 -6.52
CA PHE A 71 1.02 4.43 -5.25
C PHE A 71 0.66 3.17 -4.45
N ALA A 72 0.47 2.06 -5.14
CA ALA A 72 0.41 0.72 -4.58
C ALA A 72 0.95 -0.26 -5.62
N ARG A 73 1.29 -1.48 -5.19
CA ARG A 73 1.57 -2.60 -6.09
C ARG A 73 1.38 -3.93 -5.39
N THR A 74 1.04 -4.93 -6.20
CA THR A 74 0.94 -6.33 -5.81
C THR A 74 2.30 -7.03 -6.01
N LEU A 75 2.81 -7.65 -4.95
CA LEU A 75 4.11 -8.32 -4.92
C LEU A 75 3.93 -9.83 -4.72
N PRO A 76 4.39 -10.67 -5.67
CA PRO A 76 4.56 -12.09 -5.42
C PRO A 76 5.78 -12.29 -4.52
N VAL A 77 5.58 -12.96 -3.38
CA VAL A 77 6.64 -13.30 -2.42
C VAL A 77 6.68 -14.82 -2.27
N PHE A 78 7.88 -15.39 -2.42
CA PHE A 78 8.14 -16.79 -2.12
C PHE A 78 8.90 -16.86 -0.80
N PHE A 79 8.32 -17.53 0.19
CA PHE A 79 8.96 -17.74 1.49
C PHE A 79 8.72 -19.19 1.93
N GLU A 80 9.79 -19.92 2.27
CA GLU A 80 9.73 -21.33 2.69
C GLU A 80 8.86 -22.19 1.76
N GLU A 81 9.10 -22.11 0.44
CA GLU A 81 8.36 -22.81 -0.61
C GLU A 81 6.86 -22.45 -0.73
N LYS A 82 6.39 -21.44 0.01
CA LYS A 82 5.02 -20.93 -0.11
C LYS A 82 4.99 -19.65 -0.93
N PHE A 83 4.11 -19.64 -1.92
CA PHE A 83 3.75 -18.44 -2.66
C PHE A 83 2.74 -17.62 -1.84
N GLN A 84 2.99 -16.32 -1.71
CA GLN A 84 2.10 -15.37 -1.08
C GLN A 84 2.03 -14.09 -1.90
N VAL A 85 0.84 -13.49 -1.94
CA VAL A 85 0.63 -12.17 -2.53
C VAL A 85 0.63 -11.13 -1.42
N VAL A 86 1.45 -10.09 -1.59
CA VAL A 86 1.57 -8.97 -0.65
C VAL A 86 1.27 -7.66 -1.36
N ILE A 87 0.37 -6.86 -0.81
CA ILE A 87 0.05 -5.53 -1.35
C ILE A 87 0.86 -4.47 -0.62
N GLN A 88 1.74 -3.79 -1.34
CA GLN A 88 2.52 -2.66 -0.83
C GLN A 88 1.78 -1.36 -1.14
N ILE A 89 1.52 -0.55 -0.12
CA ILE A 89 0.80 0.72 -0.23
C ILE A 89 1.76 1.85 0.09
N SER A 90 1.83 2.91 -0.72
CA SER A 90 2.71 4.05 -0.43
C SER A 90 2.13 4.94 0.68
N ALA A 91 2.96 5.42 1.60
CA ALA A 91 2.55 6.34 2.66
C ALA A 91 2.01 7.69 2.12
N PRO A 92 2.53 8.26 1.01
CA PRO A 92 1.91 9.42 0.36
C PRO A 92 0.45 9.20 -0.03
N LEU A 93 0.09 8.01 -0.53
CA LEU A 93 -1.31 7.67 -0.81
C LEU A 93 -2.16 7.70 0.46
N VAL A 94 -1.65 7.15 1.57
CA VAL A 94 -2.37 7.15 2.87
C VAL A 94 -2.53 8.56 3.43
N ALA A 95 -1.46 9.36 3.38
CA ALA A 95 -1.41 10.70 3.95
C ALA A 95 -2.30 11.70 3.19
N PHE A 96 -2.34 11.61 1.86
CA PHE A 96 -2.92 12.66 1.01
C PHE A 96 -4.03 12.18 0.09
N GLY A 97 -4.16 10.88 -0.15
CA GLY A 97 -5.20 10.31 -1.00
C GLY A 97 -6.60 10.52 -0.41
N LEU A 98 -7.57 10.90 -1.26
CA LEU A 98 -8.97 10.95 -0.85
C LEU A 98 -9.48 9.55 -0.48
N LYS A 99 -10.48 9.45 0.40
CA LYS A 99 -11.08 8.17 0.79
C LYS A 99 -11.45 7.32 -0.43
N GLY A 100 -12.15 7.91 -1.41
CA GLY A 100 -12.53 7.22 -2.64
C GLY A 100 -11.32 6.70 -3.42
N THR A 101 -10.26 7.49 -3.54
CA THR A 101 -9.02 7.12 -4.24
C THR A 101 -8.30 5.97 -3.54
N ILE A 102 -8.13 6.03 -2.21
CA ILE A 102 -7.51 4.96 -1.42
C ILE A 102 -8.28 3.66 -1.63
N HIS A 103 -9.61 3.70 -1.48
CA HIS A 103 -10.44 2.50 -1.64
C HIS A 103 -10.40 1.93 -3.06
N ALA A 104 -10.42 2.79 -4.08
CA ALA A 104 -10.35 2.37 -5.48
C ALA A 104 -9.02 1.67 -5.80
N ILE A 105 -7.89 2.21 -5.31
CA ILE A 105 -6.57 1.59 -5.49
C ILE A 105 -6.49 0.26 -4.74
N LEU A 106 -6.96 0.19 -3.49
CA LEU A 106 -6.98 -1.06 -2.75
C LEU A 106 -7.81 -2.16 -3.45
N ALA A 107 -8.96 -1.78 -4.03
CA ALA A 107 -9.78 -2.69 -4.80
C ALA A 107 -9.10 -3.11 -6.11
N HIS A 108 -8.45 -2.18 -6.82
CA HIS A 108 -7.68 -2.48 -8.02
C HIS A 108 -6.58 -3.50 -7.74
N GLU A 109 -5.75 -3.28 -6.71
CA GLU A 109 -4.68 -4.22 -6.34
C GLU A 109 -5.23 -5.59 -5.93
N PHE A 110 -6.37 -5.62 -5.24
CA PHE A 110 -7.03 -6.88 -4.87
C PHE A 110 -7.51 -7.68 -6.08
N LEU A 111 -7.92 -7.02 -7.17
CA LEU A 111 -8.36 -7.72 -8.37
C LEU A 111 -7.21 -8.46 -9.07
N HIS A 112 -5.97 -8.00 -8.95
CA HIS A 112 -4.79 -8.73 -9.44
C HIS A 112 -4.54 -10.05 -8.69
N TYR A 113 -5.19 -10.27 -7.54
CA TYR A 113 -5.10 -11.50 -6.76
C TYR A 113 -6.17 -12.55 -7.11
N LEU A 114 -7.31 -12.13 -7.67
CA LEU A 114 -8.46 -13.01 -7.90
C LEU A 114 -8.46 -13.71 -9.28
N GLU A 115 -7.38 -13.60 -10.06
CA GLU A 115 -7.23 -14.35 -11.33
C GLU A 115 -6.84 -15.82 -11.11
#